data_AF-A0A318H9P9-F1
#
_entry.id   AF-A0A318H9P9-F1
#
_cell.length_a   1.000
_cell.length_b   1.000
_cell.length_c   1.000
_cell.angle_alpha   90.00
_cell.angle_beta   90.00
_cell.angle_gamma   90.00
#
_symmetry.space_group_name_H-M   'P 1'
#
loop_
_entity.id
_entity.type
_entity.pdbx_description
1 polymer ?
#
loop_
_entity_poly.entity_id
_entity_poly.type
_entity_poly.pdbx_seq_one_letter_code
_entity_poly.pdbx_strand_id
1 'polypeptide(L)'
;MPNQLWCTDITEHPARDGKVYCCAILDCFSRMIVARTFSTTADTALVNNAVNMAVDNRTLSGPAILHADHGTQFTSWSFGENMRR
;
A
#
# COMPACT_ATOMS: atom_id res chain seq x y z
N MET A 1 5.07 9.78 15.46
CA MET A 1 3.75 10.44 15.38
C MET A 1 2.93 9.75 14.30
N PRO A 2 1.58 9.78 14.35
CA PRO A 2 0.75 9.28 13.25
C PRO A 2 1.21 9.82 11.89
N ASN A 3 1.01 9.03 10.84
CA ASN A 3 1.38 9.36 9.46
C ASN A 3 2.89 9.53 9.19
N GLN A 4 3.77 8.92 10.00
CA GLN A 4 5.24 8.96 9.76
C GLN A 4 5.83 7.63 9.30
N LEU A 5 5.27 6.51 9.77
CA LEU A 5 5.71 5.17 9.39
C LEU A 5 4.49 4.35 9.01
N TRP A 6 4.47 3.91 7.75
CA TRP A 6 3.45 3.07 7.18
C TRP A 6 4.04 1.71 6.82
N CYS A 7 3.24 0.67 7.01
CA CYS A 7 3.59 -0.71 6.75
C CYS A 7 2.59 -1.24 5.72
N THR A 8 3.04 -1.87 4.63
CA THR A 8 2.18 -2.42 3.59
C THR A 8 2.38 -3.92 3.40
N ASP A 9 1.29 -4.62 3.09
CA ASP A 9 1.26 -6.05 2.79
C ASP A 9 0.23 -6.36 1.70
N ILE A 10 0.50 -7.38 0.88
CA ILE A 10 -0.47 -7.95 -0.07
C ILE A 10 -0.91 -9.31 0.45
N THR A 11 -2.18 -9.43 0.80
CA THR A 11 -2.79 -10.70 1.20
C THR A 11 -3.67 -11.26 0.08
N GLU A 12 -3.49 -12.56 -0.23
CA GLU A 12 -4.36 -13.30 -1.15
C GLU A 12 -5.58 -13.86 -0.40
N HIS A 13 -6.76 -13.69 -0.97
CA HIS A 13 -8.01 -14.22 -0.46
C HIS A 13 -8.70 -15.10 -1.51
N PRO A 14 -9.17 -16.31 -1.14
CA PRO A 14 -10.03 -17.12 -2.01
C PRO A 14 -11.35 -16.42 -2.32
N ALA A 15 -11.78 -16.50 -3.58
CA ALA A 15 -13.06 -16.01 -4.06
C ALA A 15 -13.77 -17.09 -4.90
N ARG A 16 -15.05 -16.89 -5.22
CA ARG A 16 -15.84 -17.86 -5.98
C ARG A 16 -15.23 -18.19 -7.35
N ASP A 17 -14.71 -17.17 -8.03
CA ASP A 17 -14.19 -17.26 -9.40
C ASP A 17 -12.65 -17.14 -9.46
N GLY A 18 -11.96 -17.51 -8.37
CA GLY A 18 -10.50 -17.49 -8.31
C GLY A 18 -9.97 -16.82 -7.05
N LYS A 19 -9.08 -15.84 -7.21
CA LYS A 19 -8.36 -15.17 -6.12
C LYS A 19 -8.57 -13.66 -6.20
N VAL A 20 -8.62 -13.01 -5.04
CA VAL A 20 -8.58 -11.56 -4.91
C VAL A 20 -7.41 -11.20 -4.00
N TYR A 21 -6.60 -10.25 -4.44
CA TYR A 21 -5.51 -9.69 -3.69
C TYR A 21 -5.96 -8.39 -3.03
N CYS A 22 -5.68 -8.27 -1.73
CA CYS A 22 -5.89 -7.07 -0.95
C CYS A 22 -4.52 -6.47 -0.63
N CYS A 23 -4.26 -5.23 -1.03
CA CYS A 23 -3.12 -4.47 -0.55
C CYS A 23 -3.60 -3.51 0.53
N ALA A 24 -3.04 -3.58 1.73
CA ALA A 24 -3.41 -2.72 2.85
C ALA A 24 -2.21 -1.93 3.37
N ILE A 25 -2.42 -0.66 3.68
CA ILE A 25 -1.42 0.22 4.30
C ILE A 25 -1.88 0.55 5.72
N LEU A 26 -1.06 0.16 6.69
CA LEU A 26 -1.25 0.40 8.11
C LEU A 26 -0.36 1.55 8.58
N ASP A 27 -0.90 2.51 9.33
CA ASP A 27 -0.09 3.42 10.12
C ASP A 27 0.40 2.71 11.38
N CYS A 28 1.72 2.52 11.48
CA CYS A 28 2.33 1.69 12.50
C CYS A 28 2.30 2.37 13.89
N PHE A 29 2.02 3.69 13.97
CA PHE A 29 1.79 4.41 15.23
C PHE A 29 0.32 4.35 15.66
N SER A 30 -0.62 4.72 14.77
CA SER A 30 -2.04 4.80 15.14
C SER A 30 -2.78 3.45 15.06
N ARG A 31 -2.14 2.42 14.47
CA ARG A 31 -2.73 1.11 14.17
C ARG A 31 -3.95 1.16 13.25
N MET A 32 -4.17 2.29 12.58
CA MET A 32 -5.26 2.44 11.62
C MET A 32 -4.84 1.99 10.23
N ILE A 33 -5.76 1.33 9.52
CA ILE A 33 -5.64 1.17 8.06
C ILE A 33 -5.88 2.53 7.43
N VAL A 34 -4.87 3.06 6.73
CA VAL A 34 -4.94 4.35 6.04
C VAL A 34 -5.34 4.19 4.58
N ALA A 35 -5.09 3.01 4.00
CA ALA A 35 -5.60 2.62 2.70
C ALA A 35 -5.74 1.12 2.54
N ARG A 36 -6.65 0.71 1.66
CA ARG A 36 -6.81 -0.66 1.15
C ARG A 36 -7.28 -0.66 -0.30
N THR A 37 -6.72 -1.50 -1.13
CA THR A 37 -7.16 -1.71 -2.51
C THR A 37 -7.30 -3.19 -2.81
N PHE A 38 -8.12 -3.52 -3.82
CA PHE A 38 -8.38 -4.89 -4.22
C PHE A 38 -8.18 -5.05 -5.73
N SER A 39 -7.66 -6.20 -6.14
CA SER A 39 -7.50 -6.57 -7.55
C SER A 39 -7.52 -8.09 -7.69
N THR A 40 -7.81 -8.59 -8.88
CA THR A 40 -7.62 -10.01 -9.22
C THR A 40 -6.16 -10.34 -9.56
N THR A 41 -5.28 -9.33 -9.62
CA THR A 41 -3.86 -9.47 -9.95
C THR A 41 -3.00 -8.80 -8.87
N ALA A 42 -1.97 -9.50 -8.38
CA ALA A 42 -0.96 -8.96 -7.48
C ALA A 42 0.15 -8.27 -8.28
N ASP A 43 -0.09 -7.03 -8.70
CA ASP A 43 0.85 -6.24 -9.48
C ASP A 43 1.17 -4.88 -8.81
N THR A 44 2.07 -4.13 -9.44
CA THR A 44 2.44 -2.79 -8.98
C THR A 44 1.26 -1.80 -9.02
N ALA A 45 0.28 -1.99 -9.90
CA ALA A 45 -0.87 -1.09 -9.99
C ALA A 45 -1.73 -1.20 -8.73
N LEU A 46 -1.93 -2.41 -8.21
CA LEU A 46 -2.61 -2.65 -6.94
C LEU A 46 -1.96 -1.84 -5.79
N VAL A 47 -0.63 -1.90 -5.70
CA VAL A 47 0.16 -1.20 -4.67
C VAL A 47 0.11 0.31 -4.85
N ASN A 48 0.36 0.81 -6.07
CA ASN A 48 0.35 2.25 -6.36
C ASN A 48 -1.00 2.87 -6.03
N ASN A 49 -2.10 2.16 -6.31
CA ASN A 49 -3.43 2.62 -5.96
C ASN A 49 -3.60 2.74 -4.43
N ALA A 50 -3.06 1.80 -3.65
CA ALA A 50 -3.11 1.88 -2.19
C ALA A 50 -2.30 3.08 -1.66
N VAL A 51 -1.10 3.32 -2.20
CA VAL A 51 -0.25 4.45 -1.83
C VAL A 51 -0.94 5.78 -2.13
N ASN A 52 -1.48 5.94 -3.34
CA ASN A 52 -2.20 7.16 -3.73
C ASN A 52 -3.39 7.40 -2.81
N MET A 53 -4.18 6.37 -2.54
CA MET A 53 -5.32 6.49 -1.64
C MET A 53 -4.89 6.83 -0.19
N ALA A 54 -3.74 6.34 0.29
CA ALA A 54 -3.24 6.68 1.62
C ALA A 54 -2.84 8.15 1.73
N VAL A 55 -2.18 8.68 0.69
CA VAL A 55 -1.81 10.09 0.59
C VAL A 55 -3.05 10.98 0.50
N ASP A 56 -4.04 10.58 -0.28
CA ASP A 56 -5.31 11.32 -0.40
C ASP A 56 -6.11 11.32 0.90
N ASN A 57 -6.09 10.22 1.66
CA ASN A 57 -6.84 10.07 2.91
C ASN A 57 -6.18 10.75 4.12
N ARG A 58 -4.89 11.14 4.05
CA ARG A 58 -4.13 11.59 5.22
C ARG A 58 -3.39 12.89 4.95
N THR A 59 -3.59 13.84 5.86
CA THR A 59 -2.73 15.03 5.91
C THR A 59 -1.37 14.63 6.48
N LEU A 60 -0.34 14.69 5.64
CA LEU A 60 1.04 14.47 6.02
C LEU A 60 1.65 15.78 6.54
N SER A 61 2.28 15.73 7.71
CA SER A 61 3.03 16.88 8.26
C SER A 61 4.49 16.92 7.80
N GLY A 62 4.89 15.99 6.93
CA GLY A 62 6.26 15.76 6.47
C GLY A 62 6.37 14.43 5.71
N PRO A 63 7.57 14.02 5.29
CA PRO A 63 7.76 12.76 4.59
C PRO A 63 7.33 11.58 5.47
N ALA A 64 6.62 10.63 4.87
CA ALA A 64 6.28 9.35 5.47
C ALA A 64 7.18 8.24 4.92
N ILE A 65 7.62 7.33 5.78
CA ILE A 65 8.34 6.13 5.37
C ILE A 65 7.31 5.02 5.12
N LEU A 66 7.30 4.45 3.92
CA LEU A 66 6.55 3.22 3.63
C LEU A 66 7.50 2.03 3.66
N HIS A 67 7.27 1.12 4.61
CA HIS A 67 7.90 -0.19 4.65
C HIS A 67 7.04 -1.19 3.88
N ALA A 68 7.57 -1.68 2.78
CA ALA A 68 6.99 -2.74 1.99
C ALA A 68 7.86 -4.00 2.08
N ASP A 69 7.24 -5.17 1.93
CA ASP A 69 7.99 -6.39 1.79
C ASP A 69 8.82 -6.41 0.48
N HIS A 70 9.70 -7.39 0.34
CA HIS A 70 10.59 -7.52 -0.81
C HIS A 70 9.93 -8.11 -2.07
N GLY A 71 8.60 -8.04 -2.21
CA GLY A 71 7.88 -8.45 -3.41
C GLY A 71 8.31 -7.67 -4.66
N THR A 72 8.21 -8.31 -5.83
CA THR A 72 8.55 -7.68 -7.13
C THR A 72 7.67 -6.47 -7.44
N GLN A 73 6.45 -6.46 -6.92
CA GLN A 73 5.50 -5.36 -7.02
C GLN A 73 6.04 -4.08 -6.36
N PHE A 74 6.76 -4.23 -5.24
CA PHE A 74 7.32 -3.15 -4.42
C PHE A 74 8.74 -2.73 -4.85
N THR A 75 9.41 -3.51 -5.68
CA THR A 75 10.76 -3.18 -6.21
C THR A 75 10.74 -2.63 -7.64
N SER A 76 9.54 -2.51 -8.23
CA SER A 76 9.34 -1.95 -9.56
C SER A 76 9.69 -0.45 -9.64
N TRP A 77 10.14 -0.01 -10.82
CA TRP A 77 10.49 1.40 -11.07
C TRP A 77 9.31 2.35 -10.83
N SER A 78 8.12 1.98 -11.31
CA SER A 78 6.91 2.80 -11.20
C SER A 78 6.44 2.96 -9.76
N PHE A 79 6.61 1.95 -8.89
CA PHE A 79 6.37 2.10 -7.45
C PHE A 79 7.36 3.09 -6.83
N GLY A 80 8.65 2.93 -7.13
CA GLY A 80 9.69 3.85 -6.64
C GLY A 80 9.46 5.30 -7.06
N GLU A 81 9.03 5.53 -8.31
CA GLU A 81 8.64 6.87 -8.76
C GLU A 81 7.43 7.41 -8.01
N ASN A 82 6.43 6.58 -7.75
CA ASN A 82 5.24 7.00 -6.99
C ASN A 82 5.59 7.45 -5.57
N MET A 83 6.53 6.75 -4.92
CA MET A 83 7.02 7.06 -3.57
C MET A 83 7.87 8.33 -3.48
N ARG A 84 8.38 8.85 -4.61
CA ARG A 84 9.23 10.05 -4.66
C ARG A 84 8.47 11.34 -4.99
N ARG A 85 7.18 11.23 -5.30
CA ARG A 85 6.29 12.37 -5.58
C ARG A 85 5.87 13.05 -4.28
#